data_AF-A0A2D6HGL8-F1
#
_entry.id   AF-A0A2D6HGL8-F1
#
_cell.length_a   1.000
_cell.length_b   1.000
_cell.length_c   1.000
_cell.angle_alpha   90.00
_cell.angle_beta   90.00
_cell.angle_gamma   90.00
#
_symmetry.space_group_name_H-M   'P 1'
#
loop_
_entity.id
_entity.type
_entity.pdbx_description
1 polymer ?
#
loop_
_entity_poly.entity_id
_entity_poly.type
_entity_poly.pdbx_seq_one_letter_code
_entity_poly.pdbx_strand_id
1 'polypeptide(L)'
;MSKTIKDPVALARAALKAGQKALPPYSHAKSPHKYTQAQLFAMLVLREFLRVDYRKLVAYLEQWSDLREALDLKRVPHYSTLCYAADRLLKKGAPGVSLMQRLLSHTRKT
;
A
#
# COMPACT_ATOMS: atom_id res chain seq x y z
N MET A 1 -10.52 -13.44 17.53
CA MET A 1 -10.47 -12.01 17.95
C MET A 1 -10.37 -11.13 16.72
N SER A 2 -11.48 -10.51 16.32
CA SER A 2 -11.57 -9.66 15.13
C SER A 2 -10.97 -8.28 15.44
N LYS A 3 -9.66 -8.11 15.26
CA LYS A 3 -9.00 -6.83 15.52
C LYS A 3 -9.30 -5.88 14.36
N THR A 4 -10.33 -5.04 14.51
CA THR A 4 -10.65 -3.98 13.55
C THR A 4 -9.48 -3.01 13.46
N ILE A 5 -8.98 -2.77 12.25
CA ILE A 5 -7.86 -1.86 12.02
C ILE A 5 -8.43 -0.46 11.82
N LYS A 6 -8.45 0.35 12.89
CA LYS A 6 -8.83 1.77 12.84
C LYS A 6 -7.62 2.71 12.68
N ASP A 7 -6.42 2.18 12.91
CA ASP A 7 -5.16 2.91 12.87
C ASP A 7 -4.49 2.74 11.49
N PRO A 8 -4.18 3.85 10.78
CA PRO A 8 -3.51 3.79 9.48
C PRO A 8 -2.14 3.11 9.55
N VAL A 9 -1.40 3.22 10.66
CA VAL A 9 -0.08 2.57 10.82
C VAL A 9 -0.26 1.05 10.91
N ALA A 10 -1.21 0.58 11.71
CA ALA A 10 -1.56 -0.84 11.76
C ALA A 10 -2.04 -1.37 10.40
N LEU A 11 -2.80 -0.56 9.63
CA LEU A 11 -3.23 -0.93 8.27
C LEU A 11 -2.06 -1.04 7.31
N ALA A 12 -1.12 -0.09 7.36
CA ALA A 12 0.08 -0.09 6.55
C ALA A 12 0.88 -1.39 6.75
N ARG A 13 1.12 -1.78 8.01
CA ARG A 13 1.82 -3.02 8.36
C ARG A 13 1.07 -4.26 7.88
N ALA A 14 -0.24 -4.30 8.07
CA ALA A 14 -1.07 -5.42 7.63
C ALA A 14 -1.07 -5.56 6.10
N ALA A 15 -1.19 -4.45 5.37
CA ALA A 15 -1.16 -4.42 3.92
C ALA A 15 0.22 -4.80 3.37
N LEU A 16 1.30 -4.34 3.99
CA LEU A 16 2.67 -4.71 3.62
C LEU A 16 2.87 -6.22 3.76
N LYS A 17 2.51 -6.79 4.92
CA LYS A 17 2.63 -8.24 5.18
C LYS A 17 1.76 -9.06 4.25
N ALA A 18 0.56 -8.58 3.92
CA ALA A 18 -0.32 -9.24 2.97
C ALA A 18 0.27 -9.20 1.55
N GLY A 19 0.80 -8.06 1.12
CA GLY A 19 1.46 -7.88 -0.17
C GLY A 19 2.71 -8.75 -0.31
N GLN A 20 3.56 -8.84 0.71
CA GLN A 20 4.76 -9.68 0.72
C GLN A 20 4.45 -11.17 0.50
N LYS A 21 3.29 -11.64 0.98
CA LYS A 21 2.85 -13.02 0.79
C LYS A 21 2.23 -13.29 -0.57
N ALA A 22 1.61 -12.27 -1.18
CA ALA A 22 0.77 -12.44 -2.37
C ALA A 22 1.41 -11.93 -3.66
N LEU A 23 2.44 -11.08 -3.57
CA LEU A 23 3.06 -10.40 -4.72
C LEU A 23 4.54 -10.76 -4.81
N PRO A 24 5.10 -10.91 -6.02
CA PRO A 24 6.53 -11.04 -6.17
C PRO A 24 7.23 -9.75 -5.73
N PRO A 25 8.45 -9.83 -5.15
CA PRO A 25 9.14 -8.66 -4.59
C PRO A 25 9.23 -7.47 -5.53
N TYR A 26 9.47 -7.72 -6.82
CA TYR A 26 9.57 -6.72 -7.88
C TYR A 26 8.72 -7.11 -9.09
N SER A 27 8.36 -6.12 -9.91
CA SER A 27 7.54 -6.33 -11.11
C SER A 27 8.31 -6.96 -12.27
N HIS A 28 9.65 -6.84 -12.26
CA HIS A 28 10.54 -7.35 -13.30
C HIS A 28 11.97 -7.43 -12.75
N ALA A 29 12.80 -8.33 -13.31
CA ALA A 29 14.19 -8.52 -12.89
C ALA A 29 15.08 -7.28 -13.06
N LYS A 30 14.79 -6.44 -14.07
CA LYS A 30 15.49 -5.17 -14.37
C LYS A 30 14.86 -3.97 -13.66
N SER A 31 13.97 -4.18 -12.69
CA SER A 31 13.35 -3.07 -11.97
C SER A 31 14.42 -2.29 -11.19
N PRO A 32 14.28 -0.96 -11.03
CA PRO A 32 15.21 -0.16 -10.22
C PRO A 32 15.31 -0.52 -8.74
N HIS A 33 14.53 -1.50 -8.25
CA HIS A 33 14.49 -2.00 -6.87
C HIS A 33 14.39 -0.92 -5.79
N LYS A 34 13.79 0.23 -6.15
CA LYS A 34 13.57 1.37 -5.25
C LYS A 34 12.50 1.08 -4.20
N TYR A 35 11.49 0.32 -4.59
CA TYR A 35 10.33 -0.07 -3.80
C TYR A 35 9.95 -1.50 -4.17
N THR A 36 9.52 -2.27 -3.19
CA THR A 36 8.91 -3.59 -3.46
C THR A 36 7.46 -3.42 -3.91
N GLN A 37 6.92 -4.43 -4.59
CA GLN A 37 5.50 -4.41 -4.95
C GLN A 37 4.59 -4.40 -3.72
N ALA A 38 5.01 -5.04 -2.63
CA ALA A 38 4.29 -5.03 -1.37
C ALA A 38 4.23 -3.64 -0.74
N GLN A 39 5.33 -2.87 -0.79
CA GLN A 39 5.36 -1.48 -0.34
C GLN A 39 4.43 -0.60 -1.17
N LEU A 40 4.52 -0.70 -2.49
CA LEU A 40 3.65 0.04 -3.41
C LEU A 40 2.17 -0.31 -3.17
N PHE A 41 1.87 -1.60 -3.01
CA PHE A 41 0.53 -2.08 -2.68
C PHE A 41 0.01 -1.49 -1.36
N ALA A 42 0.81 -1.53 -0.30
CA ALA A 42 0.40 -1.00 1.00
C ALA A 42 0.11 0.51 0.96
N MET A 43 0.88 1.28 0.20
CA MET A 43 0.59 2.70 -0.04
C MET A 43 -0.73 2.90 -0.78
N LEU A 44 -1.07 2.05 -1.76
CA LEU A 44 -2.36 2.11 -2.45
C LEU A 44 -3.53 1.76 -1.51
N VAL A 45 -3.36 0.79 -0.62
CA VAL A 45 -4.37 0.48 0.42
C VAL A 45 -4.59 1.67 1.35
N LEU A 46 -3.51 2.34 1.78
CA LEU A 46 -3.60 3.55 2.61
C LEU A 46 -4.31 4.68 1.89
N ARG A 47 -4.03 4.89 0.60
CA ARG A 47 -4.73 5.88 -0.21
C ARG A 47 -6.24 5.67 -0.16
N GLU A 48 -6.68 4.44 -0.36
CA GLU A 48 -8.10 4.08 -0.39
C GLU A 48 -8.74 4.20 1.00
N PHE A 49 -8.01 3.83 2.05
CA PHE A 49 -8.45 3.96 3.43
C PHE A 49 -8.63 5.42 3.86
N LEU A 50 -7.65 6.28 3.54
CA LEU A 50 -7.68 7.71 3.86
C LEU A 50 -8.55 8.52 2.89
N ARG A 51 -9.00 7.91 1.78
CA ARG A 51 -9.79 8.53 0.71
C ARG A 51 -9.13 9.78 0.13
N VAL A 52 -7.82 9.70 -0.10
CA VAL A 52 -7.01 10.80 -0.64
C VAL A 52 -6.52 10.53 -2.07
N ASP A 53 -6.06 11.58 -2.75
CA ASP A 53 -5.32 11.44 -4.01
C ASP A 53 -3.85 11.07 -3.76
N TYR A 54 -3.12 10.77 -4.85
CA TYR A 54 -1.72 10.36 -4.75
C TYR A 54 -0.79 11.46 -4.21
N ARG A 55 -1.06 12.75 -4.48
CA ARG A 55 -0.20 13.85 -4.03
C ARG A 55 -0.37 14.06 -2.54
N LYS A 56 -1.60 14.02 -2.04
CA LYS A 56 -1.90 14.08 -0.60
C LYS A 56 -1.30 12.89 0.15
N LEU A 57 -1.37 11.68 -0.41
CA LEU A 57 -0.70 10.53 0.21
C LEU A 57 0.81 10.74 0.32
N VAL A 58 1.47 11.24 -0.72
CA VAL A 58 2.90 11.57 -0.69
C VAL A 58 3.19 12.61 0.40
N ALA A 59 2.39 13.67 0.50
CA ALA A 59 2.55 14.67 1.55
C ALA A 59 2.41 14.08 2.96
N TYR A 60 1.46 13.15 3.18
CA TYR A 60 1.35 12.44 4.46
C TYR A 60 2.56 11.56 4.75
N LEU A 61 3.11 10.87 3.75
CA LEU A 61 4.33 10.08 3.91
C LEU A 61 5.54 10.96 4.23
N GLU A 62 5.60 12.20 3.72
CA GLU A 62 6.67 13.15 4.07
C GLU A 62 6.55 13.63 5.52
N GLN A 63 5.33 13.88 5.98
CA GLN A 63 5.06 14.43 7.31
C GLN A 63 5.10 13.37 8.42
N TRP A 64 4.64 12.15 8.16
CA TRP A 64 4.46 11.11 9.19
C TRP A 64 5.55 10.03 9.10
N SER A 65 6.54 10.11 9.98
CA SER A 65 7.61 9.09 10.11
C SER A 65 7.06 7.70 10.35
N ASP A 66 6.04 7.56 11.20
CA ASP A 66 5.50 6.26 11.61
C ASP A 66 4.95 5.45 10.44
N LEU A 67 4.35 6.12 9.44
CA LEU A 67 3.91 5.46 8.21
C LEU A 67 5.09 4.99 7.37
N ARG A 68 6.16 5.80 7.26
CA ARG A 68 7.36 5.42 6.53
C ARG A 68 8.06 4.23 7.19
N GLU A 69 8.16 4.24 8.51
CA GLU A 69 8.73 3.13 9.28
C GLU A 69 7.89 1.85 9.15
N ALA A 70 6.56 1.97 9.27
CA ALA A 70 5.65 0.83 9.09
C ALA A 70 5.72 0.22 7.69
N LEU A 71 6.06 1.01 6.68
CA LEU A 71 6.20 0.58 5.29
C LEU A 71 7.65 0.23 4.91
N ASP A 72 8.62 0.38 5.82
CA ASP A 72 10.05 0.22 5.55
C ASP A 72 10.55 1.08 4.36
N LEU A 73 10.09 2.34 4.29
CA LEU A 73 10.43 3.26 3.21
C LEU A 73 11.74 3.99 3.48
N LYS A 74 12.76 3.72 2.65
CA LYS A 74 14.01 4.49 2.64
C LYS A 74 13.87 5.91 2.06
N ARG A 75 12.83 6.11 1.24
CA ARG A 75 12.50 7.40 0.61
C ARG A 75 11.02 7.43 0.27
N VAL A 76 10.46 8.64 0.16
CA VAL A 76 9.07 8.82 -0.26
C VAL A 76 8.99 8.69 -1.80
N PRO A 77 8.06 7.90 -2.34
CA PRO A 77 7.87 7.79 -3.78
C PRO A 77 7.25 9.06 -4.37
N HIS A 78 7.57 9.32 -5.63
CA HIS A 78 6.84 10.31 -6.41
C HIS A 78 5.43 9.81 -6.75
N TYR A 79 4.45 10.70 -6.87
CA TYR A 79 3.04 10.32 -7.12
C TYR A 79 2.86 9.47 -8.38
N SER A 80 3.67 9.68 -9.43
CA SER A 80 3.62 8.87 -10.66
C SER A 80 4.02 7.42 -10.41
N THR A 81 4.90 7.16 -9.44
CA THR A 81 5.28 5.79 -9.05
C THR A 81 4.08 5.03 -8.50
N LEU A 82 3.24 5.70 -7.71
CA LEU A 82 2.00 5.14 -7.19
C LEU A 82 0.97 4.94 -8.30
N CYS A 83 0.89 5.87 -9.26
CA CYS A 83 0.00 5.75 -10.42
C CYS A 83 0.33 4.50 -11.26
N TYR A 84 1.61 4.31 -11.62
CA TYR A 84 2.07 3.12 -12.36
C TYR A 84 1.91 1.82 -11.56
N ALA A 85 2.05 1.89 -10.23
CA ALA A 85 1.78 0.75 -9.37
C ALA A 85 0.30 0.38 -9.35
N ALA A 86 -0.60 1.37 -9.32
CA ALA A 86 -2.04 1.13 -9.34
C ALA A 86 -2.48 0.49 -10.66
N ASP A 87 -2.01 1.01 -11.79
CA ASP A 87 -2.31 0.42 -13.10
C ASP A 87 -1.88 -1.05 -13.19
N ARG A 88 -0.75 -1.41 -12.59
CA ARG A 88 -0.25 -2.79 -12.58
C ARG A 88 -0.96 -3.69 -11.56
N LEU A 89 -1.15 -3.21 -10.34
CA LEU A 89 -1.58 -4.02 -9.19
C LEU A 89 -3.09 -4.06 -8.99
N LEU A 90 -3.80 -3.03 -9.47
CA LEU A 90 -5.24 -2.87 -9.29
C LEU A 90 -6.03 -2.97 -10.60
N LYS A 91 -5.39 -3.39 -11.70
CA LYS A 91 -6.10 -3.72 -12.94
C LYS A 91 -7.13 -4.81 -12.70
N LYS A 92 -8.23 -4.79 -13.44
CA LYS A 92 -9.26 -5.83 -13.37
C LYS A 92 -8.62 -7.21 -13.55
N GLY A 93 -8.82 -8.10 -12.57
CA GLY A 93 -8.23 -9.45 -12.55
C GLY A 93 -6.86 -9.57 -11.85
N ALA A 94 -6.25 -8.45 -11.43
CA ALA A 94 -5.01 -8.49 -10.67
C ALA A 94 -5.25 -8.96 -9.21
N PRO A 95 -4.32 -9.72 -8.63
CA PRO A 95 -4.45 -10.24 -7.26
C PRO A 95 -4.52 -9.12 -6.20
N GLY A 96 -4.03 -7.92 -6.51
CA GLY A 96 -4.08 -6.78 -5.61
C GLY A 96 -5.51 -6.28 -5.34
N VAL A 97 -6.43 -6.40 -6.29
CA VAL A 97 -7.81 -5.89 -6.13
C VAL A 97 -8.56 -6.65 -5.03
N SER A 98 -8.58 -7.98 -5.12
CA SER A 98 -9.27 -8.83 -4.13
C SER A 98 -8.60 -8.75 -2.76
N LEU A 99 -7.26 -8.63 -2.72
CA LEU A 99 -6.52 -8.47 -1.48
C LEU A 99 -6.84 -7.14 -0.80
N MET A 100 -6.89 -6.04 -1.55
CA MET A 100 -7.26 -4.72 -1.03
C MET A 100 -8.69 -4.69 -0.50
N GLN A 101 -9.64 -5.26 -1.25
CA GLN A 101 -11.03 -5.37 -0.80
C GLN A 101 -11.14 -6.14 0.52
N ARG A 102 -10.39 -7.25 0.66
CA ARG A 102 -10.35 -8.01 1.91
C ARG A 102 -9.77 -7.20 3.07
N LEU A 103 -8.70 -6.43 2.85
CA LEU A 103 -8.13 -5.60 3.91
C LEU A 103 -9.10 -4.49 4.34
N LEU A 104 -9.76 -3.83 3.40
CA LEU A 104 -10.69 -2.72 3.66
C LEU A 104 -12.05 -3.18 4.20
N SER A 105 -12.48 -4.43 3.96
CA SER A 105 -13.71 -4.94 4.57
C SER A 105 -13.55 -5.18 6.09
N HIS A 106 -12.33 -5.47 6.54
CA HIS A 106 -12.01 -5.62 7.97
C HIS A 106 -11.89 -4.29 8.71
N THR A 107 -11.81 -3.16 7.99
CA THR A 107 -11.80 -1.82 8.60
C THR A 107 -13.20 -1.25 8.77
N ARG A 108 -14.19 -1.69 7.98
CA ARG A 108 -15.55 -1.12 7.91
C ARG A 108 -16.65 -1.91 8.64
N LYS A 109 -16.36 -3.06 9.27
CA LYS A 109 -17.38 -3.81 10.02
C LYS A 109 -17.70 -3.11 11.35
N THR A 110 -18.71 -2.24 11.29
CA THR A 110 -19.63 -1.86 12.39
C THR A 110 -20.74 -2.88 12.51
#